data_AF-A0AAQ3NLI4-F1
#
_entry.id   AF-A0AAQ3NLI4-F1
#
_cell.length_a   1.000
_cell.length_b   1.000
_cell.length_c   1.000
_cell.angle_alpha   90.00
_cell.angle_beta   90.00
_cell.angle_gamma   90.00
#
_symmetry.space_group_name_H-M   'P 1'
#
loop_
_entity.id
_entity.type
_entity.pdbx_description
1 polymer ?
#
loop_
_entity_poly.entity_id
_entity_poly.type
_entity_poly.pdbx_seq_one_letter_code
_entity_poly.pdbx_strand_id
1 'polypeptide(L)'
;MVLLAVTGRVTTKVDVYSYGVILMEMITGRKAIDNSQPEENVHLVTWFRRMLLNKEDSFEKIIDPIMCIDEEALPSCRTVAELAGHCCAREPYQRPDMSHVVNVLAPLVEIWKPSETDDEDLYGIDLDMTLPQALRKWQAVEGRNTFDTSSSMLTSEEENTQSSIPTRPFGFANSFNSSDGR
;
A
#
# COMPACT_ATOMS: atom_id res chain seq x y z
N MET A 1 7.96 8.02 -4.09
CA MET A 1 8.78 8.40 -2.92
C MET A 1 10.20 8.86 -3.29
N VAL A 2 10.97 8.11 -4.11
CA VAL A 2 12.40 8.37 -4.37
C VAL A 2 12.74 9.78 -4.89
N LEU A 3 11.95 10.37 -5.81
CA LEU A 3 12.26 11.71 -6.36
C LEU A 3 12.06 12.88 -5.37
N LEU A 4 11.20 12.73 -4.36
CA LEU A 4 10.94 13.81 -3.39
C LEU A 4 12.19 14.13 -2.56
N ALA A 5 12.98 13.11 -2.25
CA ALA A 5 14.22 13.24 -1.49
C ALA A 5 15.36 13.95 -2.27
N VAL A 6 15.31 13.96 -3.60
CA VAL A 6 16.43 14.44 -4.44
C VAL A 6 16.36 15.94 -4.74
N THR A 7 15.15 16.52 -4.84
CA THR A 7 14.98 17.92 -5.26
C THR A 7 14.44 18.86 -4.17
N GLY A 8 13.92 18.33 -3.06
CA GLY A 8 13.34 19.13 -1.97
C GLY A 8 12.15 20.02 -2.37
N ARG A 9 11.60 19.83 -3.59
CA ARG A 9 10.51 20.62 -4.15
C ARG A 9 9.34 19.71 -4.49
N VAL A 10 8.30 19.77 -3.66
CA VAL A 10 7.00 19.15 -3.95
C VAL A 10 6.40 19.88 -5.15
N THR A 11 6.14 19.15 -6.23
CA THR A 11 5.45 19.65 -7.42
C THR A 11 4.56 18.54 -7.97
N THR A 12 3.42 18.91 -8.55
CA THR A 12 2.47 17.95 -9.13
C THR A 12 3.12 16.99 -10.14
N LYS A 13 4.16 17.44 -10.86
CA LYS A 13 4.91 16.61 -11.81
C LYS A 13 5.83 15.56 -11.16
N VAL A 14 6.17 15.68 -9.87
CA VAL A 14 6.83 14.61 -9.10
C VAL A 14 5.80 13.56 -8.66
N ASP A 15 4.58 13.98 -8.36
CA ASP A 15 3.48 13.07 -8.03
C ASP A 15 3.06 12.26 -9.26
N VAL A 16 2.91 12.91 -10.43
CA VAL A 16 2.69 12.24 -11.74
C VAL A 16 3.77 11.19 -12.01
N TYR A 17 5.06 11.50 -11.81
CA TYR A 17 6.14 10.53 -12.02
C TYR A 17 6.02 9.37 -11.02
N SER A 18 5.78 9.68 -9.74
CA SER A 18 5.61 8.65 -8.71
C SER A 18 4.46 7.71 -9.05
N TYR A 19 3.34 8.26 -9.51
CA TYR A 19 2.18 7.49 -9.97
C TYR A 19 2.52 6.61 -11.18
N GLY A 20 3.25 7.14 -12.18
CA GLY A 20 3.74 6.36 -13.31
C GLY A 20 4.64 5.19 -12.90
N VAL A 21 5.45 5.34 -11.83
CA VAL A 21 6.23 4.23 -11.27
C VAL A 21 5.31 3.18 -10.66
N ILE A 22 4.31 3.57 -9.86
CA ILE A 22 3.34 2.62 -9.29
C ILE A 22 2.59 1.86 -10.39
N LEU A 23 2.19 2.53 -11.49
CA LEU A 23 1.59 1.84 -12.65
C LEU A 23 2.51 0.76 -13.23
N MET A 24 3.82 1.04 -13.35
CA MET A 24 4.80 0.03 -13.80
C MET A 24 4.96 -1.11 -12.78
N GLU A 25 5.07 -0.79 -11.48
CA GLU A 25 5.19 -1.80 -10.43
C GLU A 25 3.97 -2.75 -10.41
N MET A 26 2.76 -2.21 -10.62
CA MET A 26 1.55 -3.01 -10.77
C MET A 26 1.58 -3.89 -12.02
N ILE A 27 1.84 -3.31 -13.21
CA ILE A 27 1.84 -4.09 -14.47
C ILE A 27 2.83 -5.25 -14.42
N THR A 28 3.99 -5.08 -13.78
CA THR A 28 5.10 -6.04 -13.89
C THR A 28 5.34 -6.88 -12.63
N GLY A 29 4.64 -6.62 -11.52
CA GLY A 29 4.86 -7.29 -10.22
C GLY A 29 6.25 -7.03 -9.60
N ARG A 30 7.03 -6.09 -10.16
CA ARG A 30 8.42 -5.82 -9.76
C ARG A 30 8.52 -4.52 -8.97
N LYS A 31 9.52 -4.44 -8.10
CA LYS A 31 9.83 -3.22 -7.34
C LYS A 31 10.56 -2.20 -8.22
N ALA A 32 10.33 -0.90 -7.96
CA ALA A 32 10.96 0.21 -8.68
C ALA A 32 12.50 0.15 -8.67
N ILE A 33 13.07 -0.40 -7.60
CA ILE A 33 14.48 -0.79 -7.46
C ILE A 33 14.50 -2.26 -7.03
N ASP A 34 15.05 -3.12 -7.89
CA ASP A 34 15.02 -4.57 -7.73
C ASP A 34 16.45 -5.13 -7.83
N ASN A 35 17.10 -5.27 -6.67
CA ASN A 35 18.49 -5.73 -6.56
C ASN A 35 18.67 -7.23 -6.84
N SER A 36 17.59 -7.98 -7.13
CA SER A 36 17.69 -9.40 -7.54
C SER A 36 18.04 -9.55 -9.02
N GLN A 37 17.93 -8.48 -9.80
CA GLN A 37 18.07 -8.45 -11.24
C GLN A 37 19.48 -8.01 -11.68
N PRO A 38 19.89 -8.29 -12.93
CA PRO A 38 21.13 -7.78 -13.49
C PRO A 38 21.22 -6.25 -13.37
N GLU A 39 22.43 -5.71 -13.21
CA GLU A 39 22.70 -4.28 -12.97
C GLU A 39 21.96 -3.35 -13.95
N GLU A 40 21.91 -3.74 -15.22
CA GLU A 40 21.20 -3.01 -16.29
C GLU A 40 19.66 -2.94 -16.13
N ASN A 41 19.08 -3.80 -15.29
CA ASN A 41 17.64 -4.02 -15.12
C ASN A 41 17.14 -3.75 -13.68
N VAL A 42 18.03 -3.39 -12.76
CA VAL A 42 17.71 -3.03 -11.36
C VAL A 42 16.70 -1.88 -11.28
N HIS A 43 16.81 -0.90 -12.19
CA HIS A 43 15.88 0.23 -12.26
C HIS A 43 14.69 -0.06 -13.18
N LEU A 44 13.52 -0.27 -12.58
CA LEU A 44 12.29 -0.66 -13.28
C LEU A 44 11.96 0.28 -14.45
N VAL A 45 11.98 1.59 -14.24
CA VAL A 45 11.65 2.60 -15.27
C VAL A 45 12.58 2.51 -16.48
N THR A 46 13.88 2.27 -16.27
CA THR A 46 14.87 2.17 -17.34
C THR A 46 14.67 0.90 -18.16
N TRP A 47 14.41 -0.22 -17.50
CA TRP A 47 14.11 -1.50 -18.14
C TRP A 47 12.77 -1.47 -18.88
N PHE A 48 11.69 -1.01 -18.24
CA PHE A 48 10.34 -0.97 -18.81
C PHE A 48 10.27 -0.11 -20.07
N ARG A 49 10.95 1.06 -20.08
CA ARG A 49 11.05 1.90 -21.28
C ARG A 49 11.82 1.22 -22.42
N ARG A 50 12.83 0.39 -22.12
CA ARG A 50 13.56 -0.41 -23.11
C ARG A 50 12.65 -1.48 -23.72
N MET A 51 11.94 -2.22 -22.87
CA MET A 51 10.99 -3.25 -23.29
C MET A 51 9.85 -2.69 -24.16
N LEU A 52 9.27 -1.54 -23.80
CA LEU A 52 8.23 -0.88 -24.63
C LEU A 52 8.72 -0.40 -26.01
N LEU A 53 10.02 -0.14 -26.18
CA LEU A 53 10.59 0.27 -27.47
C LEU A 53 10.99 -0.93 -28.35
N ASN A 54 11.27 -2.09 -27.74
CA ASN A 54 11.63 -3.33 -28.40
C ASN A 54 10.39 -4.00 -29.04
N LYS A 55 10.15 -3.75 -30.33
CA LYS A 55 9.04 -4.37 -31.08
C LYS A 55 9.13 -5.90 -31.23
N GLU A 56 10.27 -6.50 -30.93
CA GLU A 56 10.48 -7.96 -30.97
C GLU A 56 10.06 -8.66 -29.67
N ASP A 57 9.92 -7.93 -28.56
CA ASP A 57 9.44 -8.46 -27.30
C ASP A 57 7.92 -8.32 -27.21
N SER A 58 7.22 -9.45 -27.04
CA SER A 58 5.79 -9.42 -26.73
C SER A 58 5.58 -8.70 -25.39
N PHE A 59 4.63 -7.77 -25.39
CA PHE A 59 4.20 -7.02 -24.20
C PHE A 59 3.77 -7.96 -23.05
N GLU A 60 3.26 -9.15 -23.39
CA GLU A 60 2.93 -10.25 -22.47
C GLU A 60 4.10 -10.66 -21.56
N LYS A 61 5.36 -10.56 -22.03
CA LYS A 61 6.56 -10.87 -21.21
C LYS A 61 6.85 -9.82 -20.13
N ILE A 62 6.25 -8.64 -20.25
CA ILE A 62 6.44 -7.50 -19.34
C ILE A 62 5.39 -7.55 -18.21
N ILE A 63 4.21 -8.10 -18.52
CA ILE A 63 3.10 -8.31 -17.59
C ILE A 63 3.53 -9.32 -16.50
N ASP A 64 3.13 -9.07 -15.26
CA ASP A 64 3.28 -10.00 -14.14
C ASP A 64 2.60 -11.35 -14.47
N PRO A 65 3.32 -12.49 -14.45
CA PRO A 65 2.72 -13.81 -14.67
C PRO A 65 1.58 -14.18 -13.69
N ILE A 66 1.48 -13.50 -12.55
CA ILE A 66 0.37 -13.67 -11.59
C ILE A 66 -0.89 -12.94 -12.07
N MET A 67 -0.74 -11.88 -12.87
CA MET A 67 -1.86 -11.23 -13.56
C MET A 67 -2.29 -12.09 -14.75
N CYS A 68 -3.28 -12.95 -14.50
CA CYS A 68 -4.00 -13.68 -15.54
C CYS A 68 -4.86 -12.70 -16.37
N ILE A 69 -4.21 -11.93 -17.25
CA ILE A 69 -4.87 -10.95 -18.13
C ILE A 69 -5.48 -11.67 -19.33
N ASP A 70 -6.80 -11.58 -19.46
CA ASP A 70 -7.54 -12.06 -20.63
C ASP A 70 -7.20 -11.25 -21.90
N GLU A 71 -7.36 -11.84 -23.09
CA GLU A 71 -7.08 -11.18 -24.38
C GLU A 71 -7.85 -9.86 -24.56
N GLU A 72 -9.04 -9.73 -23.95
CA GLU A 72 -9.87 -8.52 -23.96
C GLU A 72 -9.28 -7.39 -23.08
N ALA A 73 -8.59 -7.72 -21.99
CA ALA A 73 -7.98 -6.77 -21.07
C ALA A 73 -6.57 -6.31 -21.50
N LEU A 74 -5.91 -7.06 -22.40
CA LEU A 74 -4.55 -6.76 -22.90
C LEU A 74 -4.42 -5.39 -23.59
N PRO A 75 -5.36 -4.92 -24.44
CA PRO A 75 -5.35 -3.55 -25.00
C PRO A 75 -5.45 -2.46 -23.92
N SER A 76 -6.25 -2.68 -22.88
CA SER A 76 -6.37 -1.77 -21.75
C SER A 76 -5.06 -1.71 -20.97
N CYS A 77 -4.47 -2.87 -20.64
CA CYS A 77 -3.16 -2.95 -19.97
C CYS A 77 -2.05 -2.23 -20.75
N ARG A 78 -2.02 -2.40 -22.08
CA ARG A 78 -1.10 -1.67 -22.97
C ARG A 78 -1.30 -0.15 -22.90
N THR A 79 -2.55 0.32 -22.88
CA THR A 79 -2.87 1.74 -22.72
C THR A 79 -2.35 2.30 -21.39
N VAL A 80 -2.48 1.54 -20.30
CA VAL A 80 -1.91 1.90 -18.99
C VAL A 80 -0.38 1.94 -19.03
N ALA A 81 0.27 0.99 -19.72
CA ALA A 81 1.73 0.95 -19.87
C ALA A 81 2.29 2.14 -20.65
N GLU A 82 1.64 2.51 -21.76
CA GLU A 82 2.02 3.68 -22.56
C GLU A 82 1.83 4.98 -21.74
N LEU A 83 0.72 5.11 -21.02
CA LEU A 83 0.47 6.23 -20.09
C LEU A 83 1.53 6.30 -18.97
N ALA A 84 1.89 5.17 -18.37
CA ALA A 84 2.96 5.09 -17.36
C ALA A 84 4.31 5.56 -17.93
N GLY A 85 4.63 5.19 -19.17
CA GLY A 85 5.82 5.66 -19.90
C GLY A 85 5.86 7.19 -20.07
N HIS A 86 4.72 7.82 -20.31
CA HIS A 86 4.58 9.29 -20.37
C HIS A 86 4.68 9.94 -18.99
N CYS A 87 4.03 9.38 -17.97
CA CYS A 87 4.15 9.84 -16.58
C CYS A 87 5.60 9.81 -16.08
N CYS A 88 6.36 8.78 -16.46
CA CYS A 88 7.77 8.58 -16.13
C CYS A 88 8.74 9.30 -17.10
N ALA A 89 8.30 10.31 -17.85
CA ALA A 89 9.19 11.10 -18.71
C ALA A 89 10.30 11.81 -17.90
N ARG A 90 11.51 11.90 -18.48
CA ARG A 90 12.69 12.47 -17.82
C ARG A 90 12.43 13.94 -17.46
N GLU A 91 11.95 14.71 -18.42
CA GLU A 91 11.62 16.13 -18.26
C GLU A 91 10.21 16.34 -17.66
N PRO A 92 10.05 17.11 -16.57
CA PRO A 92 8.74 17.34 -15.94
C PRO A 92 7.66 17.97 -16.83
N TYR A 93 8.06 18.73 -17.87
CA TYR A 93 7.14 19.35 -18.80
C TYR A 93 6.58 18.37 -19.87
N GLN A 94 7.25 17.23 -20.10
CA GLN A 94 6.76 16.18 -20.99
C GLN A 94 5.76 15.24 -20.31
N ARG A 95 5.71 15.25 -18.98
CA ARG A 95 4.77 14.45 -18.20
C ARG A 95 3.36 15.04 -18.37
N PRO A 96 2.31 14.22 -18.57
CA PRO A 96 0.93 14.71 -18.62
C PRO A 96 0.53 15.36 -17.28
N ASP A 97 -0.56 16.11 -17.29
CA ASP A 97 -1.20 16.57 -16.05
C ASP A 97 -2.07 15.45 -15.48
N MET A 98 -2.26 15.41 -14.15
CA MET A 98 -3.04 14.34 -13.49
C MET A 98 -4.48 14.24 -14.01
N SER A 99 -5.09 15.35 -14.47
CA SER A 99 -6.39 15.33 -15.12
C SER A 99 -6.40 14.51 -16.41
N HIS A 100 -5.34 14.61 -17.24
CA HIS A 100 -5.19 13.80 -18.43
C HIS A 100 -4.97 12.32 -18.07
N VAL A 101 -4.16 12.05 -17.05
CA VAL A 101 -3.94 10.67 -16.53
C VAL A 101 -5.27 10.03 -16.12
N VAL A 102 -6.08 10.72 -15.32
CA VAL A 102 -7.41 10.23 -14.90
C VAL A 102 -8.35 10.07 -16.09
N ASN A 103 -8.37 11.00 -17.05
CA ASN A 103 -9.22 10.90 -18.24
C ASN A 103 -8.89 9.69 -19.13
N VAL A 104 -7.64 9.24 -19.17
CA VAL A 104 -7.23 8.02 -19.90
C VAL A 104 -7.58 6.76 -19.13
N LEU A 105 -7.47 6.76 -17.80
CA LEU A 105 -7.74 5.58 -16.97
C LEU A 105 -9.22 5.35 -16.64
N ALA A 106 -10.00 6.42 -16.47
CA ALA A 106 -11.42 6.34 -16.12
C ALA A 106 -12.27 5.42 -17.04
N PRO A 107 -12.14 5.44 -18.38
CA PRO A 107 -12.89 4.53 -19.24
C PRO A 107 -12.36 3.08 -19.25
N LEU A 108 -11.17 2.82 -18.70
CA LEU A 108 -10.58 1.47 -18.62
C LEU A 108 -10.97 0.72 -17.34
N VAL A 109 -11.47 1.44 -16.34
CA VAL A 109 -11.97 0.87 -15.08
C VAL A 109 -13.49 0.73 -15.20
N GLU A 110 -13.96 -0.42 -15.67
CA GLU A 110 -15.36 -0.79 -15.51
C GLU A 110 -15.67 -0.89 -14.01
N ILE A 111 -16.31 0.16 -13.50
CA ILE A 111 -16.85 0.35 -12.15
C ILE A 111 -16.15 -0.55 -11.12
N TRP A 112 -15.05 -0.05 -10.55
CA TRP A 112 -14.49 -0.63 -9.32
C TRP A 112 -15.59 -0.60 -8.26
N LYS A 113 -16.28 -1.72 -8.10
CA LYS A 113 -16.97 -2.03 -6.87
C LYS A 113 -15.86 -2.36 -5.87
N PRO A 114 -15.89 -1.81 -4.65
CA PRO A 114 -15.20 -2.47 -3.56
C PRO A 114 -15.62 -3.95 -3.60
N SER A 115 -14.68 -4.87 -3.37
CA SER A 115 -15.10 -6.18 -2.87
C SER A 115 -16.02 -5.88 -1.69
N GLU A 116 -17.25 -6.36 -1.74
CA GLU A 116 -18.08 -6.39 -0.54
C GLU A 116 -17.24 -7.16 0.48
N THR A 117 -16.75 -6.46 1.50
CA THR A 117 -16.23 -7.11 2.68
C THR A 117 -17.45 -7.73 3.29
N ASP A 118 -17.56 -9.07 3.26
CA ASP A 118 -18.58 -9.78 4.03
C ASP A 118 -18.49 -9.25 5.47
N ASP A 119 -19.49 -8.48 5.89
CA ASP A 119 -19.45 -7.69 7.13
C ASP A 119 -19.43 -8.57 8.40
N GLU A 120 -19.40 -9.90 8.24
CA GLU A 120 -19.52 -10.89 9.31
C GLU A 120 -18.18 -11.26 9.99
N ASP A 121 -17.01 -11.01 9.37
CA ASP A 121 -15.72 -11.55 9.87
C ASP A 121 -14.74 -10.52 10.48
N LEU A 122 -14.93 -9.20 10.31
CA LEU A 122 -13.91 -8.22 10.77
C LEU A 122 -13.99 -7.84 12.26
N TYR A 123 -15.13 -8.06 12.91
CA TYR A 123 -15.26 -7.96 14.36
C TYR A 123 -16.15 -9.10 14.87
N GLY A 124 -15.59 -10.02 15.67
CA GLY A 124 -16.33 -11.10 16.36
C GLY A 124 -17.26 -10.59 17.49
N ILE A 125 -17.93 -9.48 17.24
CA ILE A 125 -18.82 -8.76 18.13
C ILE A 125 -20.24 -8.92 17.56
N ASP A 126 -20.91 -9.96 18.06
CA ASP A 126 -22.34 -10.18 17.90
C ASP A 126 -23.13 -8.92 18.32
N LEU A 127 -23.66 -8.18 17.34
CA LEU A 127 -24.38 -6.92 17.56
C LEU A 127 -25.79 -7.12 18.17
N ASP A 128 -26.34 -8.33 18.11
CA ASP A 128 -27.63 -8.67 18.74
C ASP A 128 -27.47 -8.92 20.25
N MET A 129 -26.23 -9.03 20.76
CA MET A 129 -25.94 -9.23 22.17
C MET A 129 -25.96 -7.89 22.93
N THR A 130 -26.91 -7.75 23.87
CA THR A 130 -26.97 -6.56 24.74
C THR A 130 -25.72 -6.42 25.61
N LEU A 131 -25.34 -5.19 25.94
CA LEU A 131 -24.13 -4.88 26.72
C LEU A 131 -24.01 -5.66 28.06
N PRO A 132 -25.11 -5.94 28.82
CA PRO A 132 -25.05 -6.82 30.00
C PRO A 132 -24.77 -8.31 29.67
N GLN A 133 -25.20 -8.81 28.51
CA GLN A 133 -24.90 -10.16 28.04
C GLN A 133 -23.43 -10.26 27.60
N ALA A 134 -22.92 -9.24 26.89
CA ALA A 134 -21.52 -9.15 26.50
C ALA A 134 -20.58 -9.18 27.72
N LEU A 135 -20.91 -8.43 28.78
CA LEU A 135 -20.15 -8.41 30.03
C LEU A 135 -20.16 -9.77 30.74
N ARG A 136 -21.30 -10.48 30.77
CA ARG A 136 -21.38 -11.85 31.32
C ARG A 136 -20.56 -12.85 30.52
N LYS A 137 -20.55 -12.75 29.18
CA LYS A 137 -19.74 -13.60 28.30
C LYS A 137 -18.25 -13.41 28.59
N TRP A 138 -17.79 -12.16 28.72
CA TRP A 138 -16.42 -11.85 29.14
C TRP A 138 -16.07 -12.44 30.51
N GLN A 139 -16.88 -12.21 31.53
CA GLN A 139 -16.66 -12.75 32.88
C GLN A 139 -16.63 -14.29 32.92
N ALA A 140 -17.38 -14.97 32.04
CA ALA A 140 -17.37 -16.42 31.91
C ALA A 140 -16.13 -16.98 31.18
N VAL A 141 -15.44 -16.16 30.37
CA VAL A 141 -14.17 -16.51 29.72
C VAL A 141 -12.99 -16.23 30.67
N GLU A 142 -13.01 -15.10 31.35
CA GLU A 142 -11.92 -14.63 32.22
C GLU A 142 -11.77 -15.46 33.52
N GLY A 143 -12.84 -16.13 33.95
CA GLY A 143 -12.81 -17.10 35.06
C GLY A 143 -12.25 -18.49 34.73
N ARG A 144 -11.67 -18.71 33.54
CA ARG A 144 -11.42 -20.06 32.99
C ARG A 144 -9.94 -20.35 32.66
N ASN A 145 -9.07 -20.27 33.66
CA ASN A 145 -7.65 -20.66 33.55
C ASN A 145 -7.36 -22.06 34.13
N THR A 146 -7.23 -23.08 33.26
CA THR A 146 -6.30 -24.22 33.36
C THR A 146 -6.44 -25.11 32.12
N PHE A 147 -5.33 -25.40 31.40
CA PHE A 147 -5.07 -26.53 30.47
C PHE A 147 -6.19 -26.95 29.49
N ASP A 148 -5.98 -26.96 28.17
CA ASP A 148 -5.10 -27.94 27.52
C ASP A 148 -4.29 -27.42 26.32
N THR A 149 -3.27 -28.20 25.96
CA THR A 149 -2.17 -27.87 25.03
C THR A 149 -2.43 -28.28 23.57
N SER A 150 -2.07 -27.40 22.63
CA SER A 150 -1.35 -27.64 21.34
C SER A 150 -1.57 -26.42 20.40
N SER A 151 -0.62 -25.76 19.75
CA SER A 151 0.86 -25.84 19.64
C SER A 151 1.35 -24.58 18.87
N SER A 152 2.61 -24.10 18.90
CA SER A 152 3.77 -24.37 19.78
C SER A 152 4.95 -23.43 19.41
N MET A 153 5.71 -22.94 20.40
CA MET A 153 7.11 -22.44 20.30
C MET A 153 7.38 -21.14 19.48
N LEU A 154 8.22 -20.17 19.87
CA LEU A 154 9.14 -19.89 21.01
C LEU A 154 9.04 -18.35 21.32
N THR A 155 9.64 -17.71 22.34
CA THR A 155 10.73 -18.06 23.27
C THR A 155 10.48 -17.43 24.67
N SER A 156 11.46 -17.51 25.57
CA SER A 156 11.52 -16.93 26.92
C SER A 156 12.03 -15.49 27.00
N GLU A 157 11.46 -14.67 27.89
CA GLU A 157 12.13 -14.20 29.11
C GLU A 157 11.11 -13.62 30.11
N GLU A 158 11.21 -14.03 31.37
CA GLU A 158 10.53 -13.43 32.53
C GLU A 158 11.39 -12.21 32.99
N GLU A 159 10.93 -11.18 33.69
CA GLU A 159 9.87 -11.12 34.71
C GLU A 159 9.14 -9.75 34.75
N ASN A 160 8.04 -9.77 35.51
CA ASN A 160 7.54 -8.70 36.37
C ASN A 160 6.50 -7.70 35.79
N THR A 161 5.39 -7.61 36.50
CA THR A 161 4.19 -6.85 36.13
C THR A 161 4.14 -5.50 36.83
N GLN A 162 4.21 -4.39 36.09
CA GLN A 162 3.66 -3.10 36.54
C GLN A 162 3.38 -2.11 35.39
N SER A 163 2.08 -1.84 35.18
CA SER A 163 1.50 -0.65 34.53
C SER A 163 2.18 -0.08 33.26
N SER A 164 1.74 -0.54 32.08
CA SER A 164 2.13 0.01 30.77
C SER A 164 1.43 1.33 30.39
N ILE A 165 1.33 2.29 31.32
CA ILE A 165 1.10 3.70 30.95
C ILE A 165 2.49 4.30 30.66
N PRO A 166 2.74 4.85 29.46
CA PRO A 166 4.02 5.47 29.15
C PRO A 166 4.38 6.56 30.16
N THR A 167 5.58 6.49 30.74
CA THR A 167 6.04 7.47 31.71
C THR A 167 6.14 8.86 31.07
N ARG A 168 5.58 9.84 31.77
CA ARG A 168 5.45 11.22 31.30
C ARG A 168 6.83 11.86 31.02
N PRO A 169 7.03 12.57 29.90
CA PRO A 169 8.32 13.17 29.58
C PRO A 169 8.73 14.22 30.62
N PHE A 170 10.03 14.27 30.94
CA PHE A 170 10.62 15.33 31.77
C PHE A 170 10.37 16.70 31.12
N GLY A 171 9.71 17.60 31.85
CA GLY A 171 9.38 18.96 31.37
C GLY A 171 7.91 19.21 31.00
N PHE A 172 7.03 18.20 31.03
CA PHE A 172 5.59 18.44 30.82
C PHE A 172 4.94 19.20 31.99
N ALA A 173 4.19 20.26 31.70
CA ALA A 173 3.51 21.09 32.71
C ALA A 173 2.41 20.32 33.47
N ASN A 174 2.32 20.54 34.79
CA ASN A 174 1.36 19.85 35.68
C ASN A 174 -0.09 20.36 35.57
N SER A 175 -0.31 21.50 34.92
CA SER A 175 -1.62 22.08 34.68
C SER A 175 -1.49 23.10 33.56
N PHE A 176 -2.50 23.21 32.69
CA PHE A 176 -2.65 24.31 31.76
C PHE A 176 -3.70 25.27 32.33
N ASN A 177 -3.34 26.54 32.52
CA ASN A 177 -4.26 27.60 32.87
C ASN A 177 -4.39 28.59 31.69
N SER A 178 -5.52 29.28 31.57
CA SER A 178 -5.82 30.15 30.42
C SER A 178 -4.98 31.44 30.33
N SER A 179 -3.90 31.55 31.11
CA SER A 179 -2.96 32.67 31.10
C SER A 179 -1.69 32.42 30.25
N ASP A 180 -1.41 31.17 29.87
CA ASP A 180 -0.14 30.75 29.25
C ASP A 180 -0.09 30.95 27.72
N GLY A 181 -0.86 31.91 27.20
CA GLY A 181 -1.09 32.14 25.77
C GLY A 181 -0.96 33.61 25.36
N ARG A 182 0.18 34.24 25.66
CA ARG A 182 0.47 35.64 25.33
C ARG A 182 1.93 35.89 24.99
#